data_AF-A0A933MCA0-F1
#
_entry.id   AF-A0A933MCA0-F1
#
_cell.length_a   1.000
_cell.length_b   1.000
_cell.length_c   1.000
_cell.angle_alpha   90.00
_cell.angle_beta   90.00
_cell.angle_gamma   90.00
#
_symmetry.space_group_name_H-M   'P 1'
#
loop_
_entity.id
_entity.type
_entity.pdbx_description
1 polymer ?
#
loop_
_entity_poly.entity_id
_entity_poly.type
_entity_poly.pdbx_seq_one_letter_code
_entity_poly.pdbx_strand_id
1 'polypeptide(L)'
;TVTGALNYAAGSTLEYAGGASQTTGTELAATVHHLTISNASGVTLGASVTVNGTLTLTGDLNTTGAFTLTHSGTTCSGAGDVIGTVARNSFSGGTAYCFGNVNNQITLTSPSLTGLSVNLSKTTPSGFGGSGALQRIYAITPAGSFGSATLRLRYLQSEVGSRIEANLKLFKQSGATRYLEQTTGTTTVDTTNNHVTLTDVTSFSNWALAEAGTPTAADLVGFSAKATPKPQVNLKWETGSELNVMGFNVWRKAPKGEWTKLNAALIAAQQLGTVNGATYTYRDSQFPRNGKYQYKIEVVRVSGAAEWSPVVRVRVRGVR
;
A
#
# COMPACT_ATOMS: atom_id res chain seq x y z
N THR A 1 13.37 -40.78 -3.61
CA THR A 1 13.92 -39.57 -2.99
C THR A 1 15.26 -39.29 -3.63
N VAL A 2 15.45 -38.14 -4.26
CA VAL A 2 16.80 -37.72 -4.65
C VAL A 2 17.45 -37.16 -3.38
N THR A 3 18.54 -37.77 -2.92
CA THR A 3 19.31 -37.30 -1.76
C THR A 3 20.59 -36.65 -2.26
N GLY A 4 20.76 -35.35 -2.05
CA GLY A 4 21.92 -34.56 -2.48
C GLY A 4 21.56 -33.15 -2.92
N ALA A 5 22.53 -32.25 -2.99
CA ALA A 5 22.34 -30.93 -3.58
C ALA A 5 22.23 -31.06 -5.11
N LEU A 6 21.14 -30.54 -5.70
CA LEU A 6 21.02 -30.46 -7.15
C LEU A 6 21.93 -29.34 -7.68
N ASN A 7 22.83 -29.71 -8.59
CA ASN A 7 23.67 -28.76 -9.32
C ASN A 7 23.12 -28.57 -10.73
N TYR A 8 22.88 -27.32 -11.08
CA TYR A 8 22.35 -26.94 -12.39
C TYR A 8 23.46 -26.38 -13.27
N ALA A 9 23.47 -26.75 -14.55
CA ALA A 9 24.37 -26.14 -15.52
C ALA A 9 24.04 -24.66 -15.73
N ALA A 10 25.04 -23.86 -16.12
CA ALA A 10 24.81 -22.48 -16.52
C ALA A 10 23.76 -22.42 -17.65
N GLY A 11 22.78 -21.53 -17.53
CA GLY A 11 21.71 -21.39 -18.52
C GLY A 11 20.57 -22.43 -18.42
N SER A 12 20.54 -23.29 -17.40
CA SER A 12 19.44 -24.24 -17.22
C SER A 12 18.11 -23.55 -16.87
N THR A 13 17.00 -24.16 -17.27
CA THR A 13 15.65 -23.81 -16.81
C THR A 13 15.12 -24.84 -15.83
N LEU A 14 14.73 -24.39 -14.64
CA LEU A 14 13.93 -25.19 -13.72
C LEU A 14 12.46 -24.85 -13.94
N GLU A 15 11.63 -25.86 -14.16
CA GLU A 15 10.20 -25.70 -14.47
C GLU A 15 9.31 -26.43 -13.47
N TYR A 16 8.29 -25.73 -12.99
CA TYR A 16 7.16 -26.29 -12.23
C TYR A 16 5.92 -26.39 -13.12
N ALA A 17 5.60 -27.61 -13.55
CA ALA A 17 4.52 -27.92 -14.51
C ALA A 17 3.48 -28.93 -13.98
N GLY A 18 3.36 -29.06 -12.65
CA GLY A 18 2.44 -30.03 -12.04
C GLY A 18 0.96 -29.77 -12.35
N GLY A 19 0.12 -30.80 -12.25
CA GLY A 19 -1.33 -30.70 -12.43
C GLY A 19 -2.10 -30.29 -11.16
N ALA A 20 -1.44 -30.29 -10.00
CA ALA A 20 -1.98 -29.86 -8.71
C ALA A 20 -1.06 -28.81 -8.09
N SER A 21 -1.52 -28.07 -7.08
CA SER A 21 -0.70 -27.05 -6.42
C SER A 21 0.62 -27.65 -5.89
N GLN A 22 1.72 -26.92 -6.09
CA GLN A 22 3.06 -27.33 -5.65
C GLN A 22 3.63 -26.36 -4.62
N THR A 23 4.39 -26.89 -3.66
CA THR A 23 5.31 -26.10 -2.85
C THR A 23 6.73 -26.46 -3.27
N THR A 24 7.57 -25.46 -3.50
CA THR A 24 8.96 -25.70 -3.87
C THR A 24 9.72 -26.30 -2.69
N GLY A 25 10.56 -27.29 -2.96
CA GLY A 25 11.45 -27.92 -1.99
C GLY A 25 12.92 -27.67 -2.30
N THR A 26 13.77 -28.63 -1.94
CA THR A 26 15.23 -28.58 -2.14
C THR A 26 15.64 -28.59 -3.61
N GLU A 27 14.74 -28.90 -4.52
CA GLU A 27 14.98 -28.80 -5.95
C GLU A 27 15.13 -27.36 -6.43
N LEU A 28 14.48 -26.39 -5.79
CA LEU A 28 14.74 -24.98 -6.05
C LEU A 28 15.96 -24.55 -5.22
N ALA A 29 17.15 -24.65 -5.80
CA ALA A 29 18.36 -24.11 -5.20
C ALA A 29 18.19 -22.61 -4.91
N ALA A 30 18.94 -22.09 -3.92
CA ALA A 30 18.88 -20.68 -3.53
C ALA A 30 19.16 -19.71 -4.70
N THR A 31 19.87 -20.18 -5.72
CA THR A 31 20.07 -19.48 -7.00
C THR A 31 19.82 -20.44 -8.15
N VAL A 32 19.01 -20.01 -9.11
CA VAL A 32 18.79 -20.68 -10.40
C VAL A 32 19.02 -19.71 -11.55
N HIS A 33 19.32 -20.23 -12.73
CA HIS A 33 19.49 -19.38 -13.90
C HIS A 33 18.13 -18.94 -14.46
N HIS A 34 17.35 -19.85 -15.04
CA HIS A 34 15.98 -19.58 -15.47
C HIS A 34 14.97 -20.31 -14.58
N LEU A 35 13.82 -19.68 -14.35
CA LEU A 35 12.70 -20.27 -13.62
C LEU A 35 11.43 -20.14 -14.46
N THR A 36 10.74 -21.26 -14.68
CA THR A 36 9.44 -21.31 -15.33
C THR A 36 8.38 -21.85 -14.37
N ILE A 37 7.28 -21.13 -14.23
CA ILE A 37 6.08 -21.59 -13.51
C ILE A 37 4.97 -21.75 -14.53
N SER A 38 4.71 -23.00 -14.91
CA SER A 38 3.66 -23.37 -15.88
C SER A 38 2.48 -24.12 -15.25
N ASN A 39 2.59 -24.43 -13.97
CA ASN A 39 1.51 -25.00 -13.17
C ASN A 39 0.38 -23.99 -12.92
N ALA A 40 -0.76 -24.19 -13.61
CA ALA A 40 -1.95 -23.35 -13.48
C ALA A 40 -2.65 -23.47 -12.11
N SER A 41 -2.40 -24.55 -11.35
CA SER A 41 -2.90 -24.69 -9.96
C SER A 41 -2.08 -23.89 -8.95
N GLY A 42 -1.04 -23.19 -9.40
CA GLY A 42 -0.21 -22.30 -8.61
C GLY A 42 0.96 -23.02 -7.91
N VAL A 43 2.03 -22.27 -7.71
CA VAL A 43 3.23 -22.70 -6.99
C VAL A 43 3.45 -21.80 -5.78
N THR A 44 3.84 -22.37 -4.66
CA THR A 44 4.20 -21.65 -3.44
C THR A 44 5.69 -21.84 -3.17
N LEU A 45 6.43 -20.76 -2.93
CA LEU A 45 7.83 -20.86 -2.51
C LEU A 45 7.92 -21.48 -1.11
N GLY A 46 8.80 -22.47 -0.96
CA GLY A 46 9.25 -23.02 0.33
C GLY A 46 10.52 -22.36 0.87
N ALA A 47 11.19 -21.53 0.07
CA ALA A 47 12.36 -20.73 0.46
C ALA A 47 12.54 -19.53 -0.49
N SER A 48 13.30 -18.52 -0.07
CA SER A 48 13.72 -17.42 -0.94
C SER A 48 14.65 -17.92 -2.05
N VAL A 49 14.54 -17.32 -3.24
CA VAL A 49 15.29 -17.73 -4.44
C VAL A 49 15.81 -16.53 -5.21
N THR A 50 16.98 -16.68 -5.85
CA THR A 50 17.50 -15.75 -6.85
C THR A 50 17.36 -16.35 -8.25
N VAL A 51 16.76 -15.60 -9.18
CA VAL A 51 16.67 -15.95 -10.60
C VAL A 51 17.59 -15.00 -11.38
N ASN A 52 18.64 -15.54 -12.01
CA ASN A 52 19.64 -14.71 -12.70
C ASN A 52 19.29 -14.36 -14.16
N GLY A 53 18.47 -15.18 -14.80
CA GLY A 53 18.03 -15.03 -16.18
C GLY A 53 16.54 -14.75 -16.30
N THR A 54 15.91 -15.33 -17.32
CA THR A 54 14.46 -15.26 -17.58
C THR A 54 13.61 -15.85 -16.46
N LEU A 55 12.57 -15.10 -16.06
CA LEU A 55 11.46 -15.57 -15.25
C LEU A 55 10.20 -15.70 -16.12
N THR A 56 9.74 -16.92 -16.35
CA THR A 56 8.54 -17.21 -17.17
C THR A 56 7.40 -17.66 -16.26
N LEU A 57 6.27 -16.95 -16.27
CA LEU A 57 5.11 -17.27 -15.44
C LEU A 57 3.87 -17.40 -16.32
N THR A 58 3.40 -18.62 -16.57
CA THR A 58 2.05 -18.84 -17.11
C THR A 58 1.06 -19.23 -16.02
N GLY A 59 1.55 -19.73 -14.88
CA GLY A 59 0.82 -19.81 -13.61
C GLY A 59 1.36 -18.82 -12.56
N ASP A 60 0.59 -18.58 -11.50
CA ASP A 60 0.99 -17.71 -10.40
C ASP A 60 2.02 -18.38 -9.47
N LEU A 61 2.93 -17.56 -8.94
CA LEU A 61 3.90 -17.95 -7.91
C LEU A 61 3.62 -17.17 -6.61
N ASN A 62 3.39 -17.86 -5.50
CA ASN A 62 3.15 -17.25 -4.20
C ASN A 62 4.41 -17.29 -3.32
N THR A 63 4.80 -16.15 -2.78
CA THR A 63 5.97 -16.02 -1.88
C THR A 63 5.63 -16.12 -0.39
N THR A 64 4.34 -16.30 -0.06
CA THR A 64 3.74 -16.40 1.29
C THR A 64 3.95 -15.21 2.22
N GLY A 65 4.58 -14.13 1.73
CA GLY A 65 5.02 -13.01 2.56
C GLY A 65 6.25 -13.32 3.42
N ALA A 66 6.61 -14.59 3.58
CA ALA A 66 7.82 -15.02 4.31
C ALA A 66 9.06 -15.08 3.42
N PHE A 67 8.89 -15.31 2.12
CA PHE A 67 9.99 -15.49 1.17
C PHE A 67 10.05 -14.36 0.14
N THR A 68 11.20 -14.26 -0.52
CA THR A 68 11.46 -13.26 -1.56
C THR A 68 12.01 -13.93 -2.80
N LEU A 69 11.46 -13.57 -3.96
CA LEU A 69 12.08 -13.84 -5.26
C LEU A 69 12.97 -12.65 -5.63
N THR A 70 14.29 -12.86 -5.68
CA THR A 70 15.23 -11.85 -6.18
C THR A 70 15.45 -12.08 -7.68
N HIS A 71 15.14 -11.10 -8.52
CA HIS A 71 15.31 -11.21 -9.97
C HIS A 71 16.49 -10.35 -10.43
N SER A 72 17.61 -10.99 -10.79
CA SER A 72 18.81 -10.31 -11.29
C SER A 72 18.81 -10.15 -12.81
N GLY A 73 18.02 -10.96 -13.53
CA GLY A 73 17.85 -10.89 -15.00
C GLY A 73 16.84 -9.83 -15.44
N THR A 74 16.85 -9.46 -16.71
CA THR A 74 15.98 -8.38 -17.24
C THR A 74 14.66 -8.90 -17.85
N THR A 75 14.56 -10.20 -18.14
CA THR A 75 13.44 -10.76 -18.91
C THR A 75 12.39 -11.40 -18.00
N CYS A 76 11.16 -10.92 -18.10
CA CYS A 76 9.96 -11.63 -17.63
C CYS A 76 9.06 -11.97 -18.82
N SER A 77 8.31 -13.06 -18.73
CA SER A 77 7.32 -13.43 -19.75
C SER A 77 6.12 -14.15 -19.14
N GLY A 78 5.03 -14.21 -19.90
CA GLY A 78 3.80 -14.91 -19.52
C GLY A 78 2.80 -14.05 -18.73
N ALA A 79 1.66 -14.67 -18.41
CA ALA A 79 0.48 -14.03 -17.84
C ALA A 79 0.29 -14.28 -16.33
N GLY A 80 1.13 -15.09 -15.69
CA GLY A 80 1.12 -15.29 -14.24
C GLY A 80 1.73 -14.10 -13.50
N ASP A 81 1.39 -13.96 -12.23
CA ASP A 81 1.98 -12.99 -11.32
C ASP A 81 2.82 -13.70 -10.25
N VAL A 82 3.85 -13.02 -9.75
CA VAL A 82 4.34 -13.29 -8.40
C VAL A 82 3.44 -12.57 -7.39
N ILE A 83 2.76 -13.33 -6.54
CA ILE A 83 1.98 -12.83 -5.41
C ILE A 83 2.91 -12.75 -4.19
N GLY A 84 3.10 -11.53 -3.70
CA GLY A 84 4.08 -11.15 -2.69
C GLY A 84 5.38 -10.59 -3.28
N THR A 85 6.53 -10.80 -2.63
CA THR A 85 7.72 -9.94 -2.81
C THR A 85 8.64 -10.38 -3.96
N VAL A 86 8.84 -9.48 -4.93
CA VAL A 86 9.94 -9.53 -5.89
C VAL A 86 10.94 -8.41 -5.60
N ALA A 87 12.22 -8.74 -5.48
CA ALA A 87 13.30 -7.80 -5.20
C ALA A 87 14.34 -7.74 -6.32
N ARG A 88 15.02 -6.59 -6.44
CA ARG A 88 16.15 -6.35 -7.34
C ARG A 88 17.20 -5.50 -6.64
N ASN A 89 18.47 -5.70 -6.97
CA ASN A 89 19.62 -5.08 -6.28
C ASN A 89 20.62 -4.37 -7.21
N SER A 90 20.34 -4.30 -8.52
CA SER A 90 21.20 -3.64 -9.51
C SER A 90 20.33 -2.89 -10.51
N PHE A 91 20.70 -1.65 -10.81
CA PHE A 91 19.88 -0.74 -11.60
C PHE A 91 20.73 0.13 -12.52
N SER A 92 20.28 0.25 -13.76
CA SER A 92 20.78 1.20 -14.76
C SER A 92 19.68 2.19 -15.11
N GLY A 93 20.04 3.47 -15.21
CA GLY A 93 19.12 4.51 -15.66
C GLY A 93 18.51 4.19 -17.03
N GLY A 94 17.21 4.44 -17.21
CA GLY A 94 16.48 4.19 -18.45
C GLY A 94 16.13 2.72 -18.74
N THR A 95 16.59 1.77 -17.91
CA THR A 95 16.26 0.34 -18.08
C THR A 95 14.94 0.01 -17.39
N ALA A 96 14.02 -0.64 -18.10
CA ALA A 96 12.78 -1.15 -17.53
C ALA A 96 13.03 -2.50 -16.84
N TYR A 97 12.68 -2.57 -15.56
CA TYR A 97 12.81 -3.79 -14.77
C TYR A 97 11.43 -4.36 -14.45
N CYS A 98 11.19 -5.62 -14.81
CA CYS A 98 9.96 -6.32 -14.47
C CYS A 98 9.97 -6.83 -13.01
N PHE A 99 8.81 -6.84 -12.38
CA PHE A 99 8.61 -7.33 -11.01
C PHE A 99 7.50 -8.38 -11.00
N GLY A 100 7.88 -9.63 -11.28
CA GLY A 100 6.96 -10.77 -11.20
C GLY A 100 5.87 -10.84 -12.26
N ASN A 101 5.89 -9.94 -13.26
CA ASN A 101 5.15 -10.06 -14.51
C ASN A 101 5.75 -9.10 -15.56
N VAL A 102 5.63 -9.44 -16.85
CA VAL A 102 6.12 -8.61 -17.97
C VAL A 102 5.47 -7.21 -18.02
N ASN A 103 4.22 -7.06 -17.58
CA ASN A 103 3.49 -5.79 -17.56
C ASN A 103 3.48 -5.11 -16.18
N ASN A 104 4.32 -5.57 -15.24
CA ASN A 104 4.60 -4.88 -13.99
C ASN A 104 6.05 -4.40 -14.00
N GLN A 105 6.29 -3.14 -14.37
CA GLN A 105 7.63 -2.63 -14.65
C GLN A 105 7.91 -1.31 -13.95
N ILE A 106 9.17 -1.10 -13.58
CA ILE A 106 9.68 0.18 -13.09
C ILE A 106 10.92 0.56 -13.90
N THR A 107 10.90 1.75 -14.48
CA THR A 107 12.05 2.34 -15.16
C THR A 107 12.54 3.53 -14.34
N LEU A 108 13.80 3.52 -13.92
CA LEU A 108 14.38 4.57 -13.08
C LEU A 108 15.22 5.52 -13.95
N THR A 109 15.14 6.84 -13.73
CA THR A 109 15.89 7.81 -14.55
C THR A 109 17.33 7.99 -14.05
N SER A 110 17.52 8.16 -12.74
CA SER A 110 18.84 8.37 -12.13
C SER A 110 18.96 7.60 -10.81
N PRO A 111 19.00 6.26 -10.88
CA PRO A 111 19.01 5.43 -9.69
C PRO A 111 20.30 5.56 -8.90
N SER A 112 20.16 5.76 -7.59
CA SER A 112 21.19 5.58 -6.56
C SER A 112 20.62 4.65 -5.47
N LEU A 113 20.04 3.54 -5.95
CA LEU A 113 19.39 2.52 -5.12
C LEU A 113 20.31 1.31 -4.93
N THR A 114 20.30 0.75 -3.73
CA THR A 114 20.92 -0.55 -3.43
C THR A 114 19.92 -1.70 -3.50
N GLY A 115 18.63 -1.39 -3.51
CA GLY A 115 17.55 -2.35 -3.58
C GLY A 115 16.22 -1.70 -3.94
N LEU A 116 15.35 -2.46 -4.59
CA LEU A 116 13.96 -2.11 -4.85
C LEU A 116 13.13 -3.39 -4.75
N SER A 117 12.10 -3.37 -3.92
CA SER A 117 11.16 -4.48 -3.81
C SER A 117 9.74 -4.04 -4.16
N VAL A 118 9.02 -4.91 -4.86
CA VAL A 118 7.58 -4.80 -5.11
C VAL A 118 6.91 -6.01 -4.49
N ASN A 119 6.01 -5.78 -3.53
CA ASN A 119 5.13 -6.81 -3.02
C ASN A 119 3.72 -6.61 -3.58
N LEU A 120 3.23 -7.61 -4.33
CA LEU A 120 1.87 -7.62 -4.87
C LEU A 120 0.94 -8.41 -3.95
N SER A 121 -0.07 -7.75 -3.40
CA SER A 121 -1.23 -8.41 -2.77
C SER A 121 -2.44 -8.33 -3.70
N LYS A 122 -3.10 -9.46 -3.97
CA LYS A 122 -4.35 -9.53 -4.74
C LYS A 122 -5.57 -9.30 -3.84
N THR A 123 -5.66 -8.11 -3.25
CA THR A 123 -6.71 -7.70 -2.31
C THR A 123 -7.20 -6.28 -2.60
N THR A 124 -8.47 -5.97 -2.34
CA THR A 124 -9.00 -4.59 -2.43
C THR A 124 -8.34 -3.69 -1.38
N PRO A 125 -7.76 -2.53 -1.76
CA PRO A 125 -7.27 -1.56 -0.79
C PRO A 125 -8.42 -0.94 0.01
N SER A 126 -8.29 -0.90 1.34
CA SER A 126 -9.32 -0.39 2.28
C SER A 126 -9.48 1.14 2.27
N GLY A 127 -8.70 1.85 1.43
CA GLY A 127 -8.66 3.31 1.34
C GLY A 127 -9.57 3.91 0.26
N PHE A 128 -10.49 3.13 -0.31
CA PHE A 128 -11.38 3.55 -1.39
C PHE A 128 -12.84 3.33 -1.02
N GLY A 129 -13.72 4.23 -1.48
CA GLY A 129 -15.18 4.08 -1.43
C GLY A 129 -15.68 2.76 -2.01
N GLY A 130 -16.35 1.92 -1.21
CA GLY A 130 -16.92 0.64 -1.68
C GLY A 130 -15.89 -0.28 -2.36
N SER A 131 -16.27 -0.93 -3.45
CA SER A 131 -15.34 -1.60 -4.36
C SER A 131 -14.70 -0.61 -5.34
N GLY A 132 -14.22 0.55 -4.88
CA GLY A 132 -13.76 1.63 -5.78
C GLY A 132 -12.47 1.28 -6.55
N ALA A 133 -11.55 0.56 -5.91
CA ALA A 133 -10.28 0.15 -6.50
C ALA A 133 -10.26 -1.30 -6.98
N LEU A 134 -9.37 -1.58 -7.92
CA LEU A 134 -9.03 -2.94 -8.33
C LEU A 134 -8.44 -3.72 -7.15
N GLN A 135 -8.54 -5.06 -7.20
CA GLN A 135 -8.11 -5.95 -6.12
C GLN A 135 -6.59 -6.16 -6.12
N ARG A 136 -5.82 -5.06 -6.13
CA ARG A 136 -4.35 -5.07 -6.17
C ARG A 136 -3.77 -3.97 -5.30
N ILE A 137 -2.84 -4.36 -4.44
CA ILE A 137 -1.96 -3.44 -3.72
C ILE A 137 -0.53 -3.76 -4.13
N TYR A 138 0.16 -2.76 -4.65
CA TYR A 138 1.58 -2.80 -4.97
C TYR A 138 2.36 -2.04 -3.92
N ALA A 139 2.94 -2.75 -2.95
CA ALA A 139 3.83 -2.15 -1.96
C ALA A 139 5.24 -2.04 -2.54
N ILE A 140 5.66 -0.82 -2.86
CA ILE A 140 6.94 -0.54 -3.52
C ILE A 140 7.88 0.13 -2.51
N THR A 141 9.00 -0.53 -2.20
CA THR A 141 9.95 -0.08 -1.19
C THR A 141 11.35 0.09 -1.79
N PRO A 142 11.83 1.33 -1.98
CA PRO A 142 13.19 1.61 -2.43
C PRO A 142 14.17 1.64 -1.25
N ALA A 143 15.41 1.20 -1.48
CA ALA A 143 16.55 1.37 -0.59
C ALA A 143 17.55 2.37 -1.20
N GLY A 144 17.25 3.66 -1.07
CA GLY A 144 18.03 4.78 -1.60
C GLY A 144 17.18 5.83 -2.34
N SER A 145 17.82 6.63 -3.19
CA SER A 145 17.13 7.65 -4.02
C SER A 145 17.19 7.32 -5.51
N PHE A 146 16.24 7.82 -6.32
CA PHE A 146 16.16 7.48 -7.75
C PHE A 146 15.82 8.63 -8.70
N GLY A 147 15.72 9.86 -8.20
CA GLY A 147 15.26 11.02 -8.97
C GLY A 147 13.78 10.89 -9.34
N SER A 148 13.51 10.30 -10.51
CA SER A 148 12.16 9.97 -10.99
C SER A 148 12.10 8.55 -11.57
N ALA A 149 10.88 8.05 -11.70
CA ALA A 149 10.58 6.75 -12.29
C ALA A 149 9.36 6.80 -13.19
N THR A 150 9.34 5.91 -14.18
CA THR A 150 8.12 5.50 -14.88
C THR A 150 7.62 4.21 -14.24
N LEU A 151 6.40 4.25 -13.71
CA LEU A 151 5.74 3.15 -13.02
C LEU A 151 4.67 2.55 -13.91
N ARG A 152 4.81 1.27 -14.26
CA ARG A 152 3.83 0.48 -14.99
C ARG A 152 3.29 -0.61 -14.05
N LEU A 153 1.99 -0.56 -13.74
CA LEU A 153 1.33 -1.56 -12.91
C LEU A 153 0.27 -2.32 -13.70
N ARG A 154 0.36 -3.64 -13.63
CA ARG A 154 -0.60 -4.56 -14.24
C ARG A 154 -1.91 -4.63 -13.45
N TYR A 155 -2.99 -4.95 -14.13
CA TYR A 155 -4.22 -5.47 -13.54
C TYR A 155 -4.71 -6.72 -14.29
N LEU A 156 -5.80 -7.33 -13.81
CA LEU A 156 -6.53 -8.36 -14.55
C LEU A 156 -7.83 -7.79 -15.10
N GLN A 157 -8.23 -8.24 -16.29
CA GLN A 157 -9.52 -7.89 -16.86
C GLN A 157 -10.68 -8.22 -15.92
N SER A 158 -10.58 -9.32 -15.17
CA SER A 158 -11.59 -9.75 -14.20
C SER A 158 -11.74 -8.80 -13.00
N GLU A 159 -10.76 -7.93 -12.73
CA GLU A 159 -10.81 -6.96 -11.63
C GLU A 159 -11.53 -5.67 -12.03
N VAL A 160 -11.60 -5.37 -13.33
CA VAL A 160 -12.16 -4.11 -13.88
C VAL A 160 -13.63 -3.93 -13.50
N GLY A 161 -14.41 -5.02 -13.52
CA GLY A 161 -15.83 -4.99 -13.18
C GLY A 161 -16.61 -4.02 -14.06
N SER A 162 -17.40 -3.12 -13.45
CA SER A 162 -18.21 -2.11 -14.15
C SER A 162 -17.49 -0.78 -14.41
N ARG A 163 -16.20 -0.68 -14.11
CA ARG A 163 -15.43 0.57 -14.25
C ARG A 163 -15.09 0.83 -15.70
N ILE A 164 -14.90 2.10 -16.05
CA ILE A 164 -14.38 2.47 -17.37
C ILE A 164 -12.87 2.22 -17.37
N GLU A 165 -12.44 1.14 -18.02
CA GLU A 165 -11.06 0.68 -18.01
C GLU A 165 -10.07 1.76 -18.50
N ALA A 166 -10.42 2.46 -19.58
CA ALA A 166 -9.61 3.56 -20.12
C ALA A 166 -9.43 4.74 -19.15
N ASN A 167 -10.27 4.84 -18.12
CA ASN A 167 -10.20 5.87 -17.08
C ASN A 167 -9.41 5.44 -15.84
N LEU A 168 -8.81 4.24 -15.83
CA LEU A 168 -8.00 3.80 -14.69
C LEU A 168 -6.79 4.73 -14.48
N LYS A 169 -6.53 5.06 -13.21
CA LYS A 169 -5.41 5.88 -12.74
C LYS A 169 -4.62 5.14 -11.66
N LEU A 170 -3.38 5.57 -11.45
CA LEU A 170 -2.58 5.13 -10.32
C LEU A 170 -2.82 6.04 -9.11
N PHE A 171 -3.11 5.40 -7.99
CA PHE A 171 -3.28 6.05 -6.70
C PHE A 171 -2.15 5.65 -5.77
N LYS A 172 -1.57 6.63 -5.09
CA LYS A 172 -0.50 6.44 -4.14
C LYS A 172 -1.02 6.59 -2.71
N GLN A 173 -0.69 5.65 -1.84
CA GLN A 173 -1.01 5.75 -0.43
C GLN A 173 -0.21 6.89 0.24
N SER A 174 -0.91 7.68 1.04
CA SER A 174 -0.37 8.73 1.90
C SER A 174 -0.90 8.50 3.32
N GLY A 175 -0.01 8.42 4.31
CA GLY A 175 -0.40 8.04 5.67
C GLY A 175 -0.84 6.57 5.77
N ALA A 176 -1.75 6.27 6.69
CA ALA A 176 -2.08 4.89 7.05
C ALA A 176 -3.05 4.19 6.07
N THR A 177 -4.04 4.91 5.53
CA THR A 177 -5.09 4.32 4.67
C THR A 177 -5.49 5.18 3.49
N ARG A 178 -5.12 6.47 3.46
CA ARG A 178 -5.56 7.40 2.42
C ARG A 178 -4.82 7.14 1.12
N TYR A 179 -5.55 7.08 0.01
CA TYR A 179 -4.98 7.02 -1.33
C TYR A 179 -5.20 8.35 -2.05
N LEU A 180 -4.21 8.79 -2.81
CA LEU A 180 -4.25 10.03 -3.59
C LEU A 180 -4.02 9.69 -5.06
N GLU A 181 -4.94 10.10 -5.92
CA GLU A 181 -4.74 10.04 -7.37
C GLU A 181 -3.46 10.80 -7.74
N GLN A 182 -2.60 10.20 -8.56
CA GLN A 182 -1.38 10.85 -9.01
C GLN A 182 -1.61 11.55 -10.34
N THR A 183 -1.43 12.87 -10.34
CA THR A 183 -1.71 13.73 -11.50
C THR A 183 -0.49 14.51 -12.01
N THR A 184 0.66 14.38 -11.35
CA THR A 184 1.88 15.14 -11.68
C THR A 184 2.58 14.63 -12.96
N GLY A 185 2.35 13.38 -13.36
CA GLY A 185 2.91 12.77 -14.57
C GLY A 185 1.85 12.42 -15.62
N THR A 186 2.29 11.87 -16.75
CA THR A 186 1.40 11.40 -17.81
C THR A 186 0.93 9.99 -17.50
N THR A 187 -0.39 9.78 -17.49
CA THR A 187 -0.99 8.46 -17.34
C THR A 187 -1.45 7.92 -18.69
N THR A 188 -1.06 6.69 -19.02
CA THR A 188 -1.61 5.93 -20.15
C THR A 188 -2.19 4.60 -19.66
N VAL A 189 -3.28 4.16 -20.30
CA VAL A 189 -3.90 2.86 -20.04
C VAL A 189 -3.82 2.04 -21.31
N ASP A 190 -3.32 0.82 -21.20
CA ASP A 190 -3.39 -0.19 -22.25
C ASP A 190 -4.38 -1.26 -21.81
N THR A 191 -5.55 -1.25 -22.45
CA THR A 191 -6.67 -2.16 -22.16
C THR A 191 -6.51 -3.52 -22.85
N THR A 192 -5.56 -3.66 -23.77
CA THR A 192 -5.27 -4.95 -24.40
C THR A 192 -4.34 -5.76 -23.51
N ASN A 193 -3.30 -5.10 -22.98
CA ASN A 193 -2.30 -5.73 -22.12
C ASN A 193 -2.57 -5.54 -20.61
N ASN A 194 -3.71 -4.93 -20.25
CA ASN A 194 -4.18 -4.72 -18.89
C ASN A 194 -3.14 -4.06 -17.96
N HIS A 195 -2.66 -2.87 -18.31
CA HIS A 195 -1.79 -2.10 -17.42
C HIS A 195 -1.99 -0.59 -17.50
N VAL A 196 -1.63 0.09 -16.42
CA VAL A 196 -1.58 1.55 -16.34
C VAL A 196 -0.12 1.97 -16.17
N THR A 197 0.32 2.93 -16.97
CA THR A 197 1.65 3.54 -16.87
C THR A 197 1.55 4.99 -16.41
N LEU A 198 2.39 5.39 -15.46
CA LEU A 198 2.51 6.75 -14.95
C LEU A 198 3.98 7.19 -15.02
N THR A 199 4.26 8.32 -15.66
CA THR A 199 5.60 8.95 -15.67
C THR A 199 5.84 9.82 -14.43
N ASP A 200 7.08 10.26 -14.24
CA ASP A 200 7.45 11.30 -13.27
C ASP A 200 7.11 10.97 -11.80
N VAL A 201 7.11 9.67 -11.46
CA VAL A 201 6.95 9.22 -10.07
C VAL A 201 8.22 9.56 -9.29
N THR A 202 8.11 10.36 -8.23
CA THR A 202 9.27 10.83 -7.44
C THR A 202 9.42 10.12 -6.09
N SER A 203 8.45 9.30 -5.71
CA SER A 203 8.49 8.58 -4.44
C SER A 203 7.54 7.38 -4.46
N PHE A 204 7.89 6.31 -3.75
CA PHE A 204 7.08 5.10 -3.66
C PHE A 204 6.36 4.97 -2.30
N SER A 205 5.42 4.02 -2.21
CA SER A 205 4.60 3.62 -1.05
C SER A 205 3.81 2.37 -1.45
N ASN A 206 2.64 2.14 -0.84
CA ASN A 206 1.62 1.30 -1.45
C ASN A 206 0.93 2.05 -2.60
N TRP A 207 0.63 1.32 -3.66
CA TRP A 207 -0.05 1.81 -4.85
C TRP A 207 -1.26 0.95 -5.16
N ALA A 208 -2.27 1.58 -5.76
CA ALA A 208 -3.51 0.93 -6.17
C ALA A 208 -3.96 1.51 -7.52
N LEU A 209 -4.88 0.79 -8.16
CA LEU A 209 -5.52 1.21 -9.41
C LEU A 209 -7.00 1.43 -9.14
N ALA A 210 -7.55 2.55 -9.59
CA ALA A 210 -8.98 2.84 -9.52
C ALA A 210 -9.37 3.77 -10.68
N GLU A 211 -10.67 3.90 -10.95
CA GLU A 211 -11.16 4.85 -11.95
C GLU A 211 -10.87 6.30 -11.50
N ALA A 212 -10.54 7.19 -12.44
CA ALA A 212 -10.34 8.62 -12.16
C ALA A 212 -11.51 9.20 -11.37
N GLY A 213 -11.21 10.02 -10.35
CA GLY A 213 -12.24 10.60 -9.49
C GLY A 213 -12.92 9.62 -8.53
N THR A 214 -12.47 8.36 -8.44
CA THR A 214 -12.93 7.44 -7.39
C THR A 214 -12.70 8.07 -6.02
N PRO A 215 -13.74 8.23 -5.19
CA PRO A 215 -13.57 8.78 -3.86
C PRO A 215 -12.67 7.89 -3.00
N THR A 216 -11.68 8.50 -2.33
CA THR A 216 -10.80 7.82 -1.40
C THR A 216 -11.17 8.12 0.05
N ALA A 217 -10.87 7.21 0.95
CA ALA A 217 -11.00 7.44 2.39
C ALA A 217 -10.00 8.53 2.80
N ALA A 218 -10.54 9.64 3.29
CA ALA A 218 -9.81 10.74 3.90
C ALA A 218 -10.40 10.94 5.30
N ASP A 219 -9.89 10.20 6.28
CA ASP A 219 -10.59 10.06 7.56
C ASP A 219 -10.47 11.30 8.46
N LEU A 220 -9.47 12.18 8.23
CA LEU A 220 -9.36 13.47 8.90
C LEU A 220 -8.70 14.50 7.98
N VAL A 221 -9.41 15.58 7.68
CA VAL A 221 -8.93 16.69 6.82
C VAL A 221 -8.45 17.87 7.65
N GLY A 222 -8.97 18.02 8.88
CA GLY A 222 -8.51 19.06 9.79
C GLY A 222 -8.82 18.76 11.25
N PHE A 223 -7.97 19.24 12.14
CA PHE A 223 -8.19 19.21 13.58
C PHE A 223 -7.63 20.47 14.25
N SER A 224 -8.44 21.10 15.10
CA SER A 224 -8.06 22.32 15.81
C SER A 224 -8.63 22.32 17.23
N ALA A 225 -7.93 23.04 18.12
CA ALA A 225 -8.34 23.30 19.50
C ALA A 225 -8.25 24.80 19.78
N LYS A 226 -9.31 25.38 20.33
CA LYS A 226 -9.35 26.80 20.71
C LYS A 226 -9.75 26.94 22.18
N ALA A 227 -8.87 27.51 23.00
CA ALA A 227 -9.21 27.90 24.37
C ALA A 227 -10.12 29.13 24.37
N THR A 228 -10.99 29.20 25.38
CA THR A 228 -11.82 30.38 25.66
C THR A 228 -11.25 31.15 26.86
N PRO A 229 -11.78 32.35 27.18
CA PRO A 229 -11.42 33.07 28.42
C PRO A 229 -11.80 32.34 29.72
N LYS A 230 -12.79 31.45 29.67
CA LYS A 230 -13.13 30.51 30.75
C LYS A 230 -12.26 29.24 30.62
N PRO A 231 -12.09 28.42 31.67
CA PRO A 231 -11.35 27.15 31.57
C PRO A 231 -12.13 26.13 30.71
N GLN A 232 -12.12 26.37 29.40
CA GLN A 232 -12.82 25.61 28.38
C GLN A 232 -12.02 25.63 27.08
N VAL A 233 -11.97 24.47 26.42
CA VAL A 233 -11.42 24.28 25.08
C VAL A 233 -12.50 23.73 24.15
N ASN A 234 -12.68 24.36 23.00
CA ASN A 234 -13.51 23.86 21.92
C ASN A 234 -12.61 23.18 20.88
N LEU A 235 -12.86 21.89 20.66
CA LEU A 235 -12.22 21.09 19.63
C LEU A 235 -13.12 21.07 18.40
N LYS A 236 -12.54 21.17 17.22
CA LYS A 236 -13.22 20.98 15.94
C LYS A 236 -12.37 20.09 15.05
N TRP A 237 -12.96 19.04 14.50
CA TRP A 237 -12.36 18.27 13.42
C TRP A 237 -13.32 18.08 12.26
N GLU A 238 -12.74 17.79 11.12
CA GLU A 238 -13.45 17.57 9.86
C GLU A 238 -12.89 16.30 9.23
N THR A 239 -13.80 15.43 8.80
CA THR A 239 -13.48 14.27 7.99
C THR A 239 -13.73 14.62 6.53
N GLY A 240 -13.00 13.98 5.61
CA GLY A 240 -13.22 14.11 4.17
C GLY A 240 -14.08 12.98 3.62
N SER A 241 -14.06 11.82 4.29
CA SER A 241 -14.85 10.63 4.02
C SER A 241 -14.98 9.82 5.31
N GLU A 242 -16.11 9.12 5.50
CA GLU A 242 -16.40 8.30 6.68
C GLU A 242 -16.72 6.84 6.34
N LEU A 243 -16.19 6.41 5.20
CA LEU A 243 -16.47 5.10 4.63
C LEU A 243 -16.11 3.96 5.59
N ASN A 244 -14.95 4.05 6.24
CA ASN A 244 -14.43 3.01 7.14
C ASN A 244 -14.22 3.54 8.56
N VAL A 245 -14.97 4.58 8.94
CA VAL A 245 -14.87 5.24 10.25
C VAL A 245 -16.08 4.88 11.08
N MET A 246 -15.89 4.12 12.15
CA MET A 246 -16.94 3.79 13.11
C MET A 246 -17.25 5.00 14.01
N GLY A 247 -16.22 5.78 14.35
CA GLY A 247 -16.36 6.99 15.13
C GLY A 247 -15.03 7.48 15.70
N PHE A 248 -15.11 8.34 16.71
CA PHE A 248 -13.96 9.08 17.23
C PHE A 248 -13.88 9.03 18.76
N ASN A 249 -12.65 8.95 19.28
CA ASN A 249 -12.35 9.30 20.66
C ASN A 249 -11.49 10.56 20.72
N VAL A 250 -11.72 11.34 21.77
CA VAL A 250 -10.99 12.57 22.06
C VAL A 250 -10.03 12.31 23.20
N TRP A 251 -8.75 12.60 22.96
CA TRP A 251 -7.70 12.39 23.95
C TRP A 251 -7.05 13.70 24.34
N ARG A 252 -6.73 13.82 25.64
CA ARG A 252 -6.07 14.99 26.23
C ARG A 252 -4.86 14.59 27.05
N LYS A 253 -3.79 15.39 26.98
CA LYS A 253 -2.65 15.33 27.90
C LYS A 253 -2.58 16.61 28.72
N ALA A 254 -2.67 16.49 30.04
CA ALA A 254 -2.47 17.61 30.97
C ALA A 254 -0.99 18.01 31.03
N PRO A 255 -0.65 19.23 31.52
CA PRO A 255 0.75 19.60 31.73
C PRO A 255 1.43 18.54 32.60
N LYS A 256 2.53 17.93 32.14
CA LYS A 256 3.24 16.85 32.87
C LYS A 256 2.36 15.66 33.32
N GLY A 257 1.21 15.44 32.71
CA GLY A 257 0.35 14.27 32.96
C GLY A 257 0.41 13.28 31.80
N GLU A 258 -0.36 12.20 31.87
CA GLU A 258 -0.50 11.23 30.78
C GLU A 258 -1.70 11.52 29.86
N TRP A 259 -1.78 10.79 28.75
CA TRP A 259 -2.93 10.87 27.85
C TRP A 259 -4.15 10.22 28.50
N THR A 260 -5.27 10.94 28.53
CA THR A 260 -6.56 10.50 29.05
C THR A 260 -7.65 10.65 27.98
N LYS A 261 -8.46 9.62 27.79
CA LYS A 261 -9.67 9.67 26.95
C LYS A 261 -10.74 10.52 27.64
N LEU A 262 -11.39 11.43 26.91
CA LEU A 262 -12.36 12.37 27.48
C LEU A 262 -13.81 11.94 27.32
N ASN A 263 -14.17 11.41 26.15
CA ASN A 263 -15.54 10.94 25.89
C ASN A 263 -15.75 9.55 26.51
N ALA A 264 -16.89 9.33 27.17
CA ALA A 264 -17.25 8.01 27.72
C ALA A 264 -17.67 7.03 26.61
N ALA A 265 -18.60 7.46 25.76
CA ALA A 265 -19.06 6.74 24.58
C ALA A 265 -18.33 7.22 23.31
N LEU A 266 -18.16 6.33 22.34
CA LEU A 266 -17.60 6.66 21.03
C LEU A 266 -18.48 7.72 20.34
N ILE A 267 -17.84 8.76 19.78
CA ILE A 267 -18.56 9.75 18.98
C ILE A 267 -18.77 9.13 17.60
N ALA A 268 -19.98 8.68 17.31
CA ALA A 268 -20.28 7.97 16.06
C ALA A 268 -20.02 8.85 14.82
N ALA A 269 -19.56 8.21 13.75
CA ALA A 269 -19.50 8.82 12.43
C ALA A 269 -20.93 9.20 11.95
N GLN A 270 -21.11 10.41 11.44
CA GLN A 270 -22.38 10.96 10.95
C GLN A 270 -22.70 10.52 9.53
N GLN A 271 -21.66 10.14 8.77
CA GLN A 271 -21.69 9.73 7.38
C GLN A 271 -21.09 8.32 7.23
N LEU A 272 -21.30 7.48 8.25
CA LEU A 272 -20.80 6.10 8.34
C LEU A 272 -21.02 5.34 7.04
N GLY A 273 -19.95 4.75 6.48
CA GLY A 273 -20.04 3.93 5.28
C GLY A 273 -20.19 4.72 3.99
N THR A 274 -20.06 6.06 4.03
CA THR A 274 -20.16 6.91 2.85
C THR A 274 -18.84 7.58 2.51
N VAL A 275 -18.74 8.06 1.28
CA VAL A 275 -17.57 8.82 0.80
C VAL A 275 -17.59 10.29 1.21
N ASN A 276 -18.63 10.72 1.92
CA ASN A 276 -18.76 12.07 2.43
C ASN A 276 -18.16 12.17 3.83
N GLY A 277 -17.57 13.32 4.12
CA GLY A 277 -17.14 13.69 5.46
C GLY A 277 -18.19 14.47 6.24
N ALA A 278 -17.87 14.78 7.48
CA ALA A 278 -18.66 15.58 8.37
C ALA A 278 -17.78 16.47 9.27
N THR A 279 -18.41 17.47 9.86
CA THR A 279 -17.77 18.36 10.84
C THR A 279 -18.25 18.01 12.24
N TYR A 280 -17.30 17.91 13.16
CA TYR A 280 -17.55 17.57 14.55
C TYR A 280 -17.02 18.64 15.49
N THR A 281 -17.63 18.69 16.67
CA THR A 281 -17.14 19.52 17.77
C THR A 281 -17.16 18.76 19.08
N TYR A 282 -16.21 19.07 19.95
CA TYR A 282 -16.18 18.56 21.31
C TYR A 282 -15.78 19.66 22.29
N ARG A 283 -16.50 19.74 23.41
CA ARG A 283 -16.25 20.71 24.48
C ARG A 283 -15.56 20.03 25.65
N ASP A 284 -14.36 20.50 25.98
CA ASP A 284 -13.68 20.13 27.22
C ASP A 284 -13.73 21.32 28.19
N SER A 285 -14.30 21.12 29.38
CA SER A 285 -14.43 22.13 30.43
C SER A 285 -13.92 21.66 31.80
N GLN A 286 -13.34 20.46 31.88
CA GLN A 286 -12.95 19.85 33.16
C GLN A 286 -11.42 19.84 33.29
N PHE A 287 -10.87 20.94 33.82
CA PHE A 287 -9.43 21.13 33.96
C PHE A 287 -8.98 21.09 35.41
N PRO A 288 -7.99 20.25 35.78
CA PRO A 288 -7.47 20.22 37.14
C PRO A 288 -6.56 21.41 37.47
N ARG A 289 -5.99 22.08 36.47
CA ARG A 289 -5.07 23.22 36.65
C ARG A 289 -4.92 24.06 35.39
N ASN A 290 -4.44 25.28 35.56
CA ASN A 290 -3.96 26.11 34.46
C ASN A 290 -2.72 25.48 33.79
N GLY A 291 -2.52 25.69 32.48
CA GLY A 291 -1.32 25.22 31.80
C GLY A 291 -1.47 24.93 30.30
N LYS A 292 -0.43 24.33 29.72
CA LYS A 292 -0.44 23.85 28.32
C LYS A 292 -1.02 22.44 28.25
N TYR A 293 -2.13 22.31 27.54
CA TYR A 293 -2.78 21.03 27.25
C TYR A 293 -2.52 20.62 25.81
N GLN A 294 -2.50 19.32 25.58
CA GLN A 294 -2.37 18.74 24.24
C GLN A 294 -3.59 17.90 23.93
N TYR A 295 -4.01 17.88 22.67
CA TYR A 295 -5.15 17.09 22.21
C TYR A 295 -4.80 16.33 20.94
N LYS A 296 -5.43 15.16 20.77
CA LYS A 296 -5.45 14.38 19.53
C LYS A 296 -6.77 13.64 19.39
N ILE A 297 -7.16 13.37 18.16
CA ILE A 297 -8.32 12.54 17.81
C ILE A 297 -7.82 11.14 17.50
N GLU A 298 -8.50 10.14 18.06
CA GLU A 298 -8.42 8.75 17.64
C GLU A 298 -9.60 8.48 16.71
N VAL A 299 -9.31 8.15 15.45
CA VAL A 299 -10.28 7.64 14.48
C VAL A 299 -10.38 6.13 14.67
N VAL A 300 -11.54 5.63 15.08
CA VAL A 300 -11.79 4.21 15.28
C VAL A 300 -12.42 3.62 14.02
N ARG A 301 -11.80 2.60 13.45
CA ARG A 301 -12.25 1.97 12.21
C ARG A 301 -13.23 0.84 12.47
N VAL A 302 -14.02 0.51 11.45
CA VAL A 302 -14.89 -0.68 11.45
C VAL A 302 -14.08 -1.98 11.63
N SER A 303 -12.82 -2.00 11.17
CA SER A 303 -11.90 -3.13 11.37
C SER A 303 -11.34 -3.25 12.80
N GLY A 304 -11.62 -2.30 13.69
CA GLY A 304 -11.03 -2.20 15.02
C GLY A 304 -9.65 -1.52 15.08
N ALA A 305 -9.05 -1.18 13.95
CA ALA A 305 -7.81 -0.40 13.91
C ALA A 305 -8.04 1.07 14.28
N ALA A 306 -7.00 1.73 14.79
CA ALA A 306 -7.03 3.14 15.19
C ALA A 306 -6.04 3.99 14.38
N GLU A 307 -6.46 5.19 13.98
CA GLU A 307 -5.59 6.22 13.40
C GLU A 307 -5.61 7.48 14.27
N TRP A 308 -4.50 8.21 14.30
CA TRP A 308 -4.33 9.37 15.17
C TRP A 308 -4.17 10.67 14.37
N SER A 309 -4.86 11.72 14.80
CA SER A 309 -4.56 13.07 14.32
C SER A 309 -3.18 13.54 14.77
N PRO A 310 -2.61 14.57 14.11
CA PRO A 310 -1.55 15.37 14.71
C PRO A 310 -1.96 15.92 16.09
N VAL A 311 -0.97 16.17 16.94
CA VAL A 311 -1.20 16.75 18.26
C VAL A 311 -1.32 18.27 18.16
N VAL A 312 -2.45 18.81 18.60
CA VAL A 312 -2.64 20.26 18.76
C VAL A 312 -2.40 20.67 20.20
N ARG A 313 -1.91 21.89 20.41
CA ARG A 313 -1.55 22.40 21.74
C ARG A 313 -2.28 23.70 22.02
N VAL A 314 -2.74 23.86 23.25
CA VAL A 314 -3.53 25.01 23.68
C VAL A 314 -3.19 25.36 25.13
N ARG A 315 -3.27 26.64 25.48
CA ARG A 315 -3.03 27.13 26.84
C ARG A 315 -4.36 27.47 27.52
N VAL A 316 -4.64 26.81 28.65
CA VAL A 316 -5.83 27.02 29.47
C VAL A 316 -5.47 27.89 30.68
N ARG A 317 -6.34 28.84 31.02
CA ARG A 317 -6.23 29.78 32.14
C ARG A 317 -7.57 29.86 32.87
N GLY A 318 -7.58 30.44 34.07
CA GLY A 318 -8.80 30.69 34.84
C GLY A 318 -9.41 29.46 35.52
N VAL A 319 -8.67 28.36 35.64
CA VAL A 319 -9.02 27.25 36.55
C VAL A 319 -8.89 27.77 37.97
N ARG A 320 -9.98 27.69 38.73
CA ARG A 320 -10.05 28.05 40.15
C ARG A 320 -9.92 26.81 41.01
#